data_AF-A0A518IUM5-F1
#
_entry.id   AF-A0A518IUM5-F1
#
_cell.length_a   1.000
_cell.length_b   1.000
_cell.length_c   1.000
_cell.angle_alpha   90.00
_cell.angle_beta   90.00
_cell.angle_gamma   90.00
#
_symmetry.space_group_name_H-M   'P 1'
#
loop_
_entity.id
_entity.type
_entity.pdbx_description
1 polymer ?
#
loop_
_entity_poly.entity_id
_entity_poly.type
_entity_poly.pdbx_seq_one_letter_code
_entity_poly.pdbx_strand_id
1 'polypeptide(L)'
;MFRIPLTLIAAIFLSASLSADEHRFQHENVLGTSLTLDVHVASPQLARTIESESLTEIGRLDAIFSSYRDDSELSRWLKQPVGVDAALSVELIAVLQRAEHVRRESHGAFDIRAAAIAELWKSEAKAGRSPSDASRNQMVQSLAEPVVSFSNERVRRLTDHRINLDSLAKGYILDRVCEVVSKHLSPGDRFSINVGGDLRTIGDGATKIVITDPRRPSENAKPLVEFTAHGEVAVATSGTYRRSLQIGEREVSHLFDPRSALPVGHTISASVIAADAITADALATTISVLPTHEAIQWIDAKPGCECLIVDEKGKVHRSANWPAANPSPASRLIAAADAKQAGIHVWFKLERPSGSSYRRPYLAVWLEDEDGFPVKTAVLWMQTEQPGPRWHRDLTRWYRNDRMRKIVEKTDLIEAISGATRGPGEYEAHFDGTDNSGEPLPTGRYTLCLEAARENGTYKIIRQRIDWGTDTVEKTQLKGNIEIPQAAYQIVPAVQ
;
A
#
# COMPACT_ATOMS: atom_id res chain seq x y z
N MET A 1 -24.26 8.07 -78.30
CA MET A 1 -22.98 7.35 -78.10
C MET A 1 -22.05 8.26 -77.32
N PHE A 2 -22.12 8.28 -75.98
CA PHE A 2 -21.03 8.73 -75.09
C PHE A 2 -21.32 8.18 -73.69
N ARG A 3 -20.43 7.30 -73.21
CA ARG A 3 -20.47 6.68 -71.88
C ARG A 3 -19.89 7.67 -70.87
N ILE A 4 -20.59 7.92 -69.76
CA ILE A 4 -20.05 8.62 -68.59
C ILE A 4 -19.49 7.55 -67.64
N PRO A 5 -18.22 7.61 -67.19
CA PRO A 5 -17.70 6.65 -66.24
C PRO A 5 -18.14 7.01 -64.81
N LEU A 6 -18.51 5.97 -64.07
CA LEU A 6 -18.78 6.01 -62.63
C LEU A 6 -17.46 6.25 -61.89
N THR A 7 -17.27 7.43 -61.30
CA THR A 7 -16.12 7.70 -60.43
C THR A 7 -16.38 7.12 -59.04
N LEU A 8 -15.65 6.07 -58.70
CA LEU A 8 -15.62 5.44 -57.39
C LEU A 8 -15.01 6.43 -56.37
N ILE A 9 -15.81 6.99 -55.46
CA ILE A 9 -15.29 7.74 -54.31
C ILE A 9 -14.85 6.71 -53.27
N ALA A 10 -13.55 6.43 -53.22
CA ALA A 10 -12.93 5.72 -52.11
C ALA A 10 -12.89 6.67 -50.90
N ALA A 11 -13.79 6.45 -49.95
CA ALA A 11 -13.71 7.10 -48.64
C ALA A 11 -12.50 6.52 -47.90
N ILE A 12 -11.39 7.27 -47.91
CA ILE A 12 -10.26 7.03 -47.02
C ILE A 12 -10.75 7.40 -45.61
N PHE A 13 -11.19 6.40 -44.85
CA PHE A 13 -11.30 6.54 -43.40
C PHE A 13 -9.88 6.61 -42.86
N LEU A 14 -9.41 7.83 -42.64
CA LEU A 14 -8.24 8.07 -41.79
C LEU A 14 -8.67 7.65 -40.39
N SER A 15 -8.40 6.41 -40.00
CA SER A 15 -8.45 5.98 -38.61
C SER A 15 -7.37 6.78 -37.87
N ALA A 16 -7.76 7.93 -37.32
CA ALA A 16 -7.00 8.54 -36.25
C ALA A 16 -6.95 7.47 -35.15
N SER A 17 -5.79 6.85 -34.97
CA SER A 17 -5.49 6.09 -33.76
C SER A 17 -5.64 7.08 -32.60
N LEU A 18 -6.80 7.09 -31.95
CA LEU A 18 -6.91 7.72 -30.64
C LEU A 18 -5.93 6.96 -29.76
N SER A 19 -4.78 7.57 -29.49
CA SER A 19 -3.90 7.09 -28.44
C SER A 19 -4.73 7.08 -27.15
N ALA A 20 -4.70 5.97 -26.42
CA ALA A 20 -5.26 5.97 -25.09
C ALA A 20 -4.50 6.99 -24.22
N ASP A 21 -5.26 7.74 -23.41
CA ASP A 21 -4.73 8.69 -22.44
C ASP A 21 -4.72 8.01 -21.06
N GLU A 22 -3.78 8.39 -20.19
CA GLU A 22 -3.72 7.92 -18.81
C GLU A 22 -4.59 8.80 -17.90
N HIS A 23 -5.56 8.17 -17.22
CA HIS A 23 -6.45 8.81 -16.24
C HIS A 23 -6.21 8.15 -14.87
N ARG A 24 -5.81 8.93 -13.87
CA ARG A 24 -5.54 8.43 -12.51
C ARG A 24 -6.64 8.90 -11.56
N PHE A 25 -7.18 7.99 -10.76
CA PHE A 25 -8.14 8.31 -9.70
C PHE A 25 -7.59 7.87 -8.36
N GLN A 26 -7.77 8.70 -7.33
CA GLN A 26 -7.31 8.41 -5.98
C GLN A 26 -8.46 8.56 -4.99
N HIS A 27 -8.67 7.52 -4.19
CA HIS A 27 -9.68 7.48 -3.14
C HIS A 27 -9.05 6.99 -1.86
N GLU A 28 -9.72 7.29 -0.75
CA GLU A 28 -9.12 7.17 0.56
C GLU A 28 -10.18 6.68 1.55
N ASN A 29 -9.77 5.87 2.53
CA ASN A 29 -10.64 5.08 3.40
C ASN A 29 -11.48 4.01 2.64
N VAL A 30 -10.97 3.54 1.51
CA VAL A 30 -11.54 2.40 0.78
C VAL A 30 -10.93 1.14 1.40
N LEU A 31 -11.78 0.24 1.91
CA LEU A 31 -11.34 -0.96 2.64
C LEU A 31 -10.34 -0.66 3.79
N GLY A 32 -10.51 0.50 4.44
CA GLY A 32 -9.63 0.94 5.53
C GLY A 32 -8.27 1.50 5.08
N THR A 33 -8.04 1.73 3.79
CA THR A 33 -6.76 2.22 3.23
C THR A 33 -6.97 3.15 2.03
N SER A 34 -5.88 3.49 1.32
CA SER A 34 -5.90 4.27 0.08
C SER A 34 -6.12 3.37 -1.14
N LEU A 35 -6.93 3.84 -2.09
CA LEU A 35 -7.19 3.24 -3.40
C LEU A 35 -6.60 4.17 -4.48
N THR A 36 -5.89 3.60 -5.45
CA THR A 36 -5.53 4.27 -6.70
C THR A 36 -6.03 3.43 -7.88
N LEU A 37 -6.61 4.09 -8.88
CA LEU A 37 -7.01 3.51 -10.15
C LEU A 37 -6.23 4.20 -11.27
N ASP A 38 -5.48 3.45 -12.06
CA ASP A 38 -4.84 3.95 -13.29
C ASP A 38 -5.59 3.35 -14.49
N VAL A 39 -6.28 4.20 -15.23
CA VAL A 39 -7.14 3.82 -16.36
C VAL A 39 -6.55 4.40 -17.63
N HIS A 40 -6.03 3.56 -18.51
CA HIS A 40 -5.50 3.95 -19.80
C HIS A 40 -6.54 3.64 -20.88
N VAL A 41 -7.30 4.66 -21.27
CA VAL A 41 -8.38 4.56 -22.27
C VAL A 41 -8.48 5.84 -23.08
N ALA A 42 -8.99 5.74 -24.30
CA ALA A 42 -9.13 6.90 -25.20
C ALA A 42 -10.17 7.94 -24.76
N SER A 43 -11.10 7.59 -23.86
CA SER A 43 -12.24 8.45 -23.50
C SER A 43 -12.24 8.81 -22.00
N PRO A 44 -12.15 10.10 -21.64
CA PRO A 44 -12.30 10.54 -20.25
C PRO A 44 -13.66 10.19 -19.63
N GLN A 45 -14.73 10.13 -20.45
CA GLN A 45 -16.04 9.70 -19.98
C GLN A 45 -16.04 8.21 -19.62
N LEU A 46 -15.39 7.38 -20.43
CA LEU A 46 -15.23 5.95 -20.15
C LEU A 46 -14.39 5.73 -18.88
N ALA A 47 -13.31 6.49 -18.70
CA ALA A 47 -12.49 6.42 -17.50
C ALA A 47 -13.31 6.68 -16.22
N ARG A 48 -14.22 7.67 -16.23
CA ARG A 48 -15.14 7.94 -15.11
C ARG A 48 -16.18 6.84 -14.91
N THR A 49 -16.65 6.21 -15.99
CA THR A 49 -17.53 5.04 -15.88
C THR A 49 -16.80 3.89 -15.18
N ILE A 50 -15.56 3.61 -15.57
CA ILE A 50 -14.70 2.59 -14.95
C ILE A 50 -14.44 2.90 -13.46
N GLU A 51 -14.12 4.16 -13.12
CA GLU A 51 -13.99 4.62 -11.73
C GLU A 51 -15.27 4.33 -10.93
N SER A 52 -16.43 4.77 -11.44
CA SER A 52 -17.70 4.61 -10.76
C SER A 52 -18.10 3.14 -10.57
N GLU A 53 -17.93 2.30 -11.58
CA GLU A 53 -18.20 0.86 -11.49
C GLU A 53 -17.23 0.18 -10.50
N SER A 54 -15.96 0.57 -10.49
CA SER A 54 -14.97 0.07 -9.53
C SER A 54 -15.39 0.36 -8.09
N LEU A 55 -15.74 1.61 -7.79
CA LEU A 55 -16.19 2.02 -6.45
C LEU A 55 -17.49 1.33 -6.04
N THR A 56 -18.41 1.13 -6.99
CA THR A 56 -19.68 0.42 -6.73
C THR A 56 -19.43 -1.04 -6.36
N GLU A 57 -18.56 -1.73 -7.10
CA GLU A 57 -18.24 -3.14 -6.82
C GLU A 57 -17.47 -3.29 -5.50
N ILE A 58 -16.52 -2.39 -5.21
CA ILE A 58 -15.82 -2.37 -3.91
C ILE A 58 -16.82 -2.18 -2.77
N GLY A 59 -17.75 -1.24 -2.89
CA GLY A 59 -18.78 -0.99 -1.86
C GLY A 59 -19.70 -2.20 -1.65
N ARG A 60 -20.08 -2.88 -2.73
CA ARG A 60 -20.90 -4.11 -2.68
C ARG A 60 -20.17 -5.23 -1.94
N LEU A 61 -18.90 -5.47 -2.26
CA LEU A 61 -18.10 -6.52 -1.65
C LEU A 61 -17.67 -6.18 -0.22
N ASP A 62 -17.45 -4.92 0.12
CA ASP A 62 -17.23 -4.46 1.52
C ASP A 62 -18.44 -4.81 2.40
N ALA A 63 -19.67 -4.66 1.89
CA ALA A 63 -20.88 -5.07 2.59
C ALA A 63 -21.01 -6.61 2.77
N ILE A 64 -20.19 -7.41 2.08
CA ILE A 64 -20.12 -8.86 2.27
C ILE A 64 -19.01 -9.21 3.28
N PHE A 65 -17.79 -8.72 3.04
CA PHE A 65 -16.59 -9.21 3.72
C PHE A 65 -16.17 -8.43 4.98
N SER A 66 -16.66 -7.22 5.18
CA SER A 66 -16.11 -6.34 6.22
C SER A 66 -16.34 -6.88 7.63
N SER A 67 -15.27 -7.08 8.39
CA SER A 67 -15.32 -7.45 9.81
C SER A 67 -15.53 -6.23 10.74
N TYR A 68 -15.47 -5.02 10.20
CA TYR A 68 -15.67 -3.76 10.93
C TYR A 68 -17.13 -3.29 10.91
N ARG A 69 -17.90 -3.77 9.93
CA ARG A 69 -19.30 -3.45 9.75
C ARG A 69 -20.18 -4.46 10.47
N ASP A 70 -21.07 -3.98 11.32
CA ASP A 70 -22.01 -4.85 12.03
C ASP A 70 -23.08 -5.48 11.12
N ASP A 71 -23.35 -4.86 9.98
CA ASP A 71 -24.38 -5.23 9.01
C ASP A 71 -23.86 -6.08 7.84
N SER A 72 -22.55 -6.31 7.75
CA SER A 72 -21.98 -7.14 6.69
C SER A 72 -22.49 -8.57 6.75
N GLU A 73 -22.48 -9.26 5.60
CA GLU A 73 -22.84 -10.67 5.56
C GLU A 73 -21.95 -11.52 6.47
N LEU A 74 -20.62 -11.31 6.44
CA LEU A 74 -19.66 -11.96 7.33
C LEU A 74 -20.04 -11.74 8.80
N SER A 75 -20.23 -10.49 9.23
CA SER A 75 -20.55 -10.18 10.62
C SER A 75 -21.89 -10.78 11.07
N ARG A 76 -22.90 -10.76 10.21
CA ARG A 76 -24.20 -11.40 10.49
C ARG A 76 -24.07 -12.91 10.61
N TRP A 77 -23.28 -13.54 9.76
CA TRP A 77 -23.02 -14.98 9.81
C TRP A 77 -22.22 -15.38 11.07
N LEU A 78 -21.20 -14.61 11.45
CA LEU A 78 -20.41 -14.86 12.67
C LEU A 78 -21.22 -14.74 13.97
N LYS A 79 -22.31 -13.97 13.97
CA LYS A 79 -23.26 -13.85 15.09
C LYS A 79 -24.17 -15.08 15.24
N GLN A 80 -24.26 -15.95 14.24
CA GLN A 80 -25.05 -17.18 14.32
C GLN A 80 -24.35 -18.26 15.16
N PRO A 81 -25.09 -19.19 15.81
CA PRO A 81 -24.50 -20.32 16.51
C PRO A 81 -23.59 -21.17 15.61
N VAL A 82 -22.47 -21.64 16.15
CA VAL A 82 -21.58 -22.60 15.48
C VAL A 82 -22.35 -23.88 15.18
N GLY A 83 -22.05 -24.53 14.05
CA GLY A 83 -22.69 -25.79 13.63
C GLY A 83 -24.02 -25.63 12.88
N VAL A 84 -24.53 -24.41 12.70
CA VAL A 84 -25.73 -24.14 11.91
C VAL A 84 -25.37 -23.99 10.43
N ASP A 85 -26.16 -24.62 9.55
CA ASP A 85 -26.02 -24.46 8.09
C ASP A 85 -26.58 -23.10 7.65
N ALA A 86 -25.74 -22.26 7.05
CA ALA A 86 -26.12 -20.97 6.50
C ALA A 86 -26.08 -21.00 4.96
N ALA A 87 -27.01 -20.30 4.33
CA ALA A 87 -26.91 -19.92 2.93
C ALA A 87 -26.15 -18.59 2.88
N LEU A 88 -25.04 -18.57 2.16
CA LEU A 88 -24.16 -17.42 2.00
C LEU A 88 -24.09 -17.03 0.52
N SER A 89 -23.67 -15.80 0.24
CA SER A 89 -23.35 -15.36 -1.11
C SER A 89 -22.26 -16.22 -1.73
N VAL A 90 -22.28 -16.31 -3.07
CA VAL A 90 -21.29 -17.07 -3.83
C VAL A 90 -19.88 -16.52 -3.60
N GLU A 91 -19.76 -15.21 -3.37
CA GLU A 91 -18.50 -14.53 -3.09
C GLU A 91 -17.93 -14.91 -1.73
N LEU A 92 -18.77 -14.93 -0.67
CA LEU A 92 -18.32 -15.37 0.65
C LEU A 92 -17.95 -16.86 0.66
N ILE A 93 -18.70 -17.69 -0.06
CA ILE A 93 -18.37 -19.11 -0.25
C ILE A 93 -17.00 -19.25 -0.95
N ALA A 94 -16.77 -18.51 -2.04
CA ALA A 94 -15.52 -18.58 -2.80
C ALA A 94 -14.29 -18.20 -1.94
N VAL A 95 -14.38 -17.12 -1.15
CA VAL A 95 -13.29 -16.71 -0.27
C VAL A 95 -13.05 -17.73 0.85
N LEU A 96 -14.10 -18.30 1.45
CA LEU A 96 -13.96 -19.35 2.47
C LEU A 96 -13.35 -20.64 1.90
N GLN A 97 -13.73 -21.03 0.68
CA GLN A 97 -13.13 -22.17 -0.01
C GLN A 97 -11.65 -21.92 -0.30
N ARG A 98 -11.30 -20.72 -0.76
CA ARG A 98 -9.89 -20.35 -0.98
C ARG A 98 -9.10 -20.37 0.33
N ALA A 99 -9.67 -19.87 1.42
CA ALA A 99 -9.05 -19.92 2.74
C ALA A 99 -8.74 -21.36 3.19
N GLU A 100 -9.70 -22.28 3.07
CA GLU A 100 -9.48 -23.70 3.39
C GLU A 100 -8.49 -24.39 2.46
N HIS A 101 -8.45 -24.00 1.20
CA HIS A 101 -7.47 -24.50 0.26
C HIS A 101 -6.05 -24.09 0.67
N VAL A 102 -5.81 -22.79 0.88
CA VAL A 102 -4.49 -22.26 1.25
C VAL A 102 -4.07 -22.76 2.64
N ARG A 103 -5.00 -22.88 3.60
CA ARG A 103 -4.72 -23.49 4.91
C ARG A 103 -4.18 -24.90 4.78
N ARG A 104 -4.82 -25.75 3.96
CA ARG A 104 -4.35 -27.14 3.73
C ARG A 104 -3.02 -27.18 2.97
N GLU A 105 -2.91 -26.39 1.91
CA GLU A 105 -1.71 -26.34 1.05
C GLU A 105 -0.47 -25.81 1.78
N SER A 106 -0.66 -24.90 2.73
CA SER A 106 0.41 -24.33 3.58
C SER A 106 0.66 -25.13 4.87
N HIS A 107 -0.01 -26.28 5.04
CA HIS A 107 0.04 -27.08 6.26
C HIS A 107 -0.29 -26.28 7.53
N GLY A 108 -1.24 -25.36 7.43
CA GLY A 108 -1.72 -24.52 8.53
C GLY A 108 -0.89 -23.27 8.80
N ALA A 109 0.13 -22.94 7.99
CA ALA A 109 0.85 -21.67 8.15
C ALA A 109 -0.04 -20.46 7.83
N PHE A 110 -1.02 -20.63 6.93
CA PHE A 110 -2.11 -19.68 6.72
C PHE A 110 -3.38 -20.14 7.45
N ASP A 111 -3.99 -19.27 8.25
CA ASP A 111 -5.30 -19.52 8.84
C ASP A 111 -6.07 -18.21 9.09
N ILE A 112 -7.32 -18.13 8.63
CA ILE A 112 -8.21 -16.98 8.81
C ILE A 112 -8.67 -16.77 10.26
N ARG A 113 -8.31 -17.66 11.17
CA ARG A 113 -8.52 -17.56 12.62
C ARG A 113 -7.28 -17.11 13.39
N ALA A 114 -6.17 -16.76 12.71
CA ALA A 114 -4.92 -16.36 13.37
C ALA A 114 -5.09 -15.18 14.37
N ALA A 115 -6.13 -14.36 14.20
CA ALA A 115 -6.51 -13.32 15.17
C ALA A 115 -6.81 -13.86 16.58
N ALA A 116 -7.31 -15.11 16.70
CA ALA A 116 -7.54 -15.76 17.99
C ALA A 116 -6.23 -15.95 18.79
N ILE A 117 -5.11 -16.17 18.09
CA ILE A 117 -3.79 -16.26 18.71
C ILE A 117 -3.39 -14.88 19.24
N ALA A 118 -3.59 -13.82 18.46
CA ALA A 118 -3.31 -12.46 18.90
C ALA A 118 -4.15 -12.06 20.13
N GLU A 119 -5.41 -12.53 20.23
CA GLU A 119 -6.28 -12.31 21.39
C GLU A 119 -5.75 -13.04 22.63
N LEU A 120 -5.34 -14.31 22.50
CA LEU A 120 -4.67 -15.07 23.57
C LEU A 120 -3.39 -14.37 24.06
N TRP A 121 -2.54 -13.91 23.14
CA TRP A 121 -1.32 -13.20 23.52
C TRP A 121 -1.61 -11.86 24.18
N LYS A 122 -2.59 -11.09 23.68
CA LYS A 122 -3.02 -9.83 24.30
C LYS A 122 -3.60 -10.02 25.70
N SER A 123 -4.37 -11.08 25.95
CA SER A 123 -4.91 -11.34 27.28
C SER A 123 -3.83 -11.68 28.29
N GLU A 124 -2.84 -12.49 27.91
CA GLU A 124 -1.70 -12.84 28.77
C GLU A 124 -0.76 -11.65 28.98
N ALA A 125 -0.55 -10.83 27.94
CA ALA A 125 0.23 -9.61 28.01
C ALA A 125 -0.32 -8.62 29.06
N LYS A 126 -1.65 -8.50 29.17
CA LYS A 126 -2.30 -7.69 30.23
C LYS A 126 -1.96 -8.17 31.64
N ALA A 127 -1.65 -9.45 31.80
CA ALA A 127 -1.19 -10.04 33.05
C ALA A 127 0.36 -10.06 33.18
N GLY A 128 1.08 -9.42 32.26
CA GLY A 128 2.55 -9.34 32.24
C GLY A 128 3.24 -10.66 31.91
N ARG A 129 2.56 -11.61 31.26
CA ARG A 129 3.09 -12.95 30.98
C ARG A 129 2.88 -13.33 29.51
N SER A 130 3.59 -14.37 29.08
CA SER A 130 3.33 -15.04 27.81
C SER A 130 2.41 -16.24 28.00
N PRO A 131 1.65 -16.66 26.97
CA PRO A 131 0.81 -17.85 27.06
C PRO A 131 1.61 -19.11 27.42
N SER A 132 1.05 -19.91 28.33
CA SER A 132 1.62 -21.21 28.71
C SER A 132 1.64 -22.19 27.53
N ASP A 133 2.56 -23.17 27.56
CA ASP A 133 2.62 -24.21 26.54
C ASP A 133 1.29 -24.98 26.43
N ALA A 134 0.59 -25.21 27.55
CA ALA A 134 -0.71 -25.86 27.55
C ALA A 134 -1.77 -25.03 26.79
N SER A 135 -1.85 -23.73 27.06
CA SER A 135 -2.77 -22.81 26.36
C SER A 135 -2.45 -22.70 24.87
N ARG A 136 -1.16 -22.65 24.51
CA ARG A 136 -0.72 -22.64 23.11
C ARG A 136 -1.07 -23.95 22.40
N ASN A 137 -0.79 -25.10 23.01
CA ASN A 137 -1.09 -26.40 22.43
C ASN A 137 -2.60 -26.60 22.22
N GLN A 138 -3.44 -26.12 23.16
CA GLN A 138 -4.89 -26.12 22.98
C GLN A 138 -5.31 -25.25 21.79
N MET A 139 -4.73 -24.06 21.64
CA MET A 139 -4.97 -23.19 20.49
C MET A 139 -4.57 -23.90 19.18
N VAL A 140 -3.36 -24.43 19.09
CA VAL A 140 -2.87 -25.17 17.90
C VAL A 140 -3.80 -26.32 17.53
N GLN A 141 -4.22 -27.13 18.50
CA GLN A 141 -5.16 -28.23 18.27
C GLN A 141 -6.49 -27.74 17.69
N SER A 142 -7.03 -26.63 18.22
CA SER A 142 -8.29 -26.06 17.72
C SER A 142 -8.18 -25.47 16.31
N LEU A 143 -6.98 -25.01 15.91
CA LEU A 143 -6.71 -24.46 14.57
C LEU A 143 -6.35 -25.54 13.54
N ALA A 144 -6.01 -26.76 13.96
CA ALA A 144 -5.77 -27.87 13.04
C ALA A 144 -7.06 -28.29 12.30
N GLU A 145 -8.21 -28.17 12.97
CA GLU A 145 -9.52 -28.49 12.42
C GLU A 145 -9.96 -27.50 11.34
N PRO A 146 -10.77 -27.93 10.35
CA PRO A 146 -11.36 -27.02 9.36
C PRO A 146 -12.18 -25.90 10.03
N VAL A 147 -12.14 -24.71 9.43
CA VAL A 147 -12.93 -23.54 9.78
C VAL A 147 -14.41 -23.77 9.44
N VAL A 148 -14.65 -24.36 8.26
CA VAL A 148 -15.99 -24.55 7.68
C VAL A 148 -16.13 -25.90 6.98
N SER A 149 -17.37 -26.39 6.85
CA SER A 149 -17.73 -27.47 5.92
C SER A 149 -18.78 -27.00 4.92
N PHE A 150 -18.73 -27.55 3.71
CA PHE A 150 -19.65 -27.23 2.61
C PHE A 150 -20.56 -28.42 2.33
N SER A 151 -21.89 -28.20 2.25
CA SER A 151 -22.88 -29.24 1.94
C SER A 151 -24.11 -28.61 1.27
N ASN A 152 -24.56 -29.14 0.13
CA ASN A 152 -25.78 -28.71 -0.57
C ASN A 152 -25.89 -27.18 -0.71
N GLU A 153 -24.82 -26.52 -1.20
CA GLU A 153 -24.73 -25.05 -1.34
C GLU A 153 -24.82 -24.26 -0.02
N ARG A 154 -24.79 -24.94 1.12
CA ARG A 154 -24.75 -24.34 2.45
C ARG A 154 -23.36 -24.46 3.05
N VAL A 155 -23.05 -23.51 3.93
CA VAL A 155 -21.82 -23.47 4.71
C VAL A 155 -22.13 -23.63 6.17
N ARG A 156 -21.42 -24.54 6.84
CA ARG A 156 -21.47 -24.72 8.28
C ARG A 156 -20.17 -24.23 8.89
N ARG A 157 -20.26 -23.29 9.83
CA ARG A 157 -19.11 -22.86 10.65
C ARG A 157 -18.80 -23.93 11.69
N LEU A 158 -17.54 -24.35 11.79
CA LEU A 158 -17.10 -25.41 12.70
C LEU A 158 -16.29 -24.90 13.91
N THR A 159 -16.15 -23.59 14.02
CA THR A 159 -15.31 -22.94 15.03
C THR A 159 -15.99 -21.71 15.61
N ASP A 160 -15.79 -21.50 16.92
CA ASP A 160 -16.19 -20.30 17.65
C ASP A 160 -15.12 -19.20 17.59
N HIS A 161 -13.91 -19.52 17.16
CA HIS A 161 -12.84 -18.53 16.95
C HIS A 161 -13.25 -17.44 15.99
N ARG A 162 -12.74 -16.24 16.24
CA ARG A 162 -12.93 -15.10 15.35
C ARG A 162 -12.31 -15.39 13.99
N ILE A 163 -13.11 -15.22 12.95
CA ILE A 163 -12.67 -15.31 11.55
C ILE A 163 -12.39 -13.91 11.03
N ASN A 164 -11.25 -13.73 10.38
CA ASN A 164 -10.90 -12.53 9.62
C ASN A 164 -10.47 -12.91 8.19
N LEU A 165 -11.06 -12.25 7.21
CA LEU A 165 -10.81 -12.49 5.79
C LEU A 165 -9.86 -11.45 5.17
N ASP A 166 -9.30 -10.51 5.94
CA ASP A 166 -8.48 -9.40 5.43
C ASP A 166 -7.27 -9.85 4.58
N SER A 167 -6.76 -11.07 4.78
CA SER A 167 -5.64 -11.67 4.03
C SER A 167 -6.02 -12.37 2.72
N LEU A 168 -7.29 -12.25 2.31
CA LEU A 168 -7.84 -12.81 1.06
C LEU A 168 -8.85 -11.86 0.41
N ALA A 169 -9.69 -11.22 1.20
CA ALA A 169 -10.83 -10.44 0.73
C ALA A 169 -10.39 -9.25 -0.11
N LYS A 170 -9.27 -8.58 0.23
CA LYS A 170 -8.76 -7.46 -0.58
C LYS A 170 -8.37 -7.96 -1.97
N GLY A 171 -7.55 -9.01 -2.05
CA GLY A 171 -7.20 -9.63 -3.32
C GLY A 171 -8.43 -10.04 -4.15
N TYR A 172 -9.42 -10.69 -3.52
CA TYR A 172 -10.67 -11.05 -4.20
C TYR A 172 -11.42 -9.82 -4.75
N ILE A 173 -11.50 -8.74 -3.98
CA ILE A 173 -12.16 -7.50 -4.42
C ILE A 173 -11.45 -6.90 -5.63
N LEU A 174 -10.11 -6.87 -5.62
CA LEU A 174 -9.32 -6.39 -6.76
C LEU A 174 -9.61 -7.21 -8.02
N ASP A 175 -9.61 -8.53 -7.92
CA ASP A 175 -9.91 -9.41 -9.05
C ASP A 175 -11.34 -9.20 -9.56
N ARG A 176 -12.33 -9.05 -8.68
CA ARG A 176 -13.72 -8.79 -9.06
C ARG A 176 -13.92 -7.43 -9.73
N VAL A 177 -13.24 -6.39 -9.25
CA VAL A 177 -13.26 -5.07 -9.90
C VAL A 177 -12.69 -5.18 -11.31
N CYS A 178 -11.53 -5.81 -11.47
CA CYS A 178 -10.92 -6.06 -12.77
C CYS A 178 -11.88 -6.84 -13.70
N GLU A 179 -12.54 -7.87 -13.20
CA GLU A 179 -13.53 -8.62 -13.98
C GLU A 179 -14.70 -7.73 -14.44
N VAL A 180 -15.27 -6.91 -13.54
CA VAL A 180 -16.38 -6.00 -13.85
C VAL A 180 -16.01 -4.98 -14.91
N VAL A 181 -14.80 -4.42 -14.86
CA VAL A 181 -14.37 -3.35 -15.78
C VAL A 181 -13.74 -3.87 -17.06
N SER A 182 -13.31 -5.14 -17.10
CA SER A 182 -12.68 -5.74 -18.29
C SER A 182 -13.56 -5.64 -19.55
N LYS A 183 -14.89 -5.70 -19.39
CA LYS A 183 -15.87 -5.53 -20.48
C LYS A 183 -15.79 -4.17 -21.19
N HIS A 184 -15.16 -3.17 -20.57
CA HIS A 184 -14.98 -1.83 -21.12
C HIS A 184 -13.65 -1.65 -21.87
N LEU A 185 -12.71 -2.57 -21.67
CA LEU A 185 -11.36 -2.46 -22.22
C LEU A 185 -11.30 -3.01 -23.65
N SER A 186 -10.70 -2.22 -24.55
CA SER A 186 -10.38 -2.62 -25.92
C SER A 186 -8.88 -2.92 -26.05
N PRO A 187 -8.43 -3.55 -27.15
CA PRO A 187 -7.00 -3.70 -27.42
C PRO A 187 -6.27 -2.36 -27.37
N GLY A 188 -5.20 -2.28 -26.58
CA GLY A 188 -4.45 -1.05 -26.27
C GLY A 188 -4.87 -0.32 -24.99
N ASP A 189 -5.99 -0.69 -24.38
CA ASP A 189 -6.43 -0.14 -23.09
C ASP A 189 -5.83 -0.93 -21.91
N ARG A 190 -5.67 -0.25 -20.77
CA ARG A 190 -5.14 -0.83 -19.53
C ARG A 190 -5.94 -0.36 -18.34
N PHE A 191 -6.09 -1.21 -17.34
CA PHE A 191 -6.62 -0.83 -16.04
C PHE A 191 -5.75 -1.38 -14.93
N SER A 192 -5.40 -0.56 -13.96
CA SER A 192 -4.68 -0.96 -12.76
C SER A 192 -5.39 -0.44 -11.52
N ILE A 193 -5.57 -1.30 -10.54
CA ILE A 193 -6.13 -0.97 -9.23
C ILE A 193 -5.08 -1.28 -8.16
N ASN A 194 -4.80 -0.32 -7.28
CA ASN A 194 -3.96 -0.49 -6.10
C ASN A 194 -4.74 -0.12 -4.84
N VAL A 195 -4.86 -1.06 -3.90
CA VAL A 195 -5.47 -0.81 -2.59
C VAL A 195 -4.46 -1.12 -1.49
N GLY A 196 -3.97 -0.09 -0.83
CA GLY A 196 -3.06 -0.23 0.31
C GLY A 196 -1.72 -0.91 0.01
N GLY A 197 -1.29 -0.93 -1.26
CA GLY A 197 -0.07 -1.60 -1.71
C GLY A 197 -0.33 -2.89 -2.50
N ASP A 198 -1.52 -3.47 -2.40
CA ASP A 198 -1.90 -4.63 -3.22
C ASP A 198 -2.41 -4.14 -4.57
N LEU A 199 -1.88 -4.69 -5.66
CA LEU A 199 -2.02 -4.24 -7.03
C LEU A 199 -2.62 -5.35 -7.90
N ARG A 200 -3.55 -5.00 -8.79
CA ARG A 200 -3.98 -5.83 -9.92
C ARG A 200 -4.04 -4.99 -11.19
N THR A 201 -3.43 -5.48 -12.27
CA THR A 201 -3.47 -4.84 -13.59
C THR A 201 -4.04 -5.80 -14.62
N ILE A 202 -4.93 -5.32 -15.49
CA ILE A 202 -5.45 -6.01 -16.67
C ILE A 202 -5.34 -5.15 -17.94
N GLY A 203 -5.48 -5.77 -19.11
CA GLY A 203 -5.37 -5.11 -20.41
C GLY A 203 -3.93 -5.08 -20.93
N ASP A 204 -3.71 -4.24 -21.94
CA ASP A 204 -2.46 -4.17 -22.69
C ASP A 204 -1.50 -3.12 -22.10
N GLY A 205 -0.20 -3.32 -22.33
CA GLY A 205 0.82 -2.34 -22.01
C GLY A 205 1.66 -2.66 -20.78
N ALA A 206 2.61 -1.76 -20.53
CA ALA A 206 3.59 -1.87 -19.45
C ALA A 206 3.06 -1.21 -18.17
N THR A 207 3.15 -1.89 -17.03
CA THR A 207 2.91 -1.30 -15.71
C THR A 207 4.21 -1.28 -14.93
N LYS A 208 4.59 -0.10 -14.44
CA LYS A 208 5.71 0.05 -13.52
C LYS A 208 5.26 -0.37 -12.12
N ILE A 209 5.94 -1.38 -11.58
CA ILE A 209 5.69 -1.93 -10.25
C ILE A 209 6.84 -1.55 -9.34
N VAL A 210 6.49 -1.12 -8.14
CA VAL A 210 7.41 -0.64 -7.11
C VAL A 210 7.16 -1.39 -5.82
N ILE A 211 8.20 -2.00 -5.26
CA ILE A 211 8.18 -2.60 -3.92
C ILE A 211 8.90 -1.64 -2.97
N THR A 212 8.17 -1.11 -1.99
CA THR A 212 8.74 -0.22 -0.95
C THR A 212 9.77 -0.98 -0.11
N ASP A 213 10.85 -0.30 0.29
CA ASP A 213 11.79 -0.87 1.28
C ASP A 213 11.17 -0.73 2.68
N PRO A 214 10.78 -1.84 3.33
CA PRO A 214 10.13 -1.76 4.64
C PRO A 214 11.09 -1.27 5.75
N ARG A 215 12.41 -1.24 5.49
CA ARG A 215 13.42 -0.70 6.40
C ARG A 215 13.50 0.83 6.35
N ARG A 216 12.85 1.45 5.36
CA ARG A 216 12.86 2.90 5.12
C ARG A 216 11.42 3.41 5.14
N PRO A 217 10.87 3.75 6.33
CA PRO A 217 9.47 4.15 6.46
C PRO A 217 9.20 5.57 5.91
N SER A 218 10.24 6.30 5.48
CA SER A 218 10.09 7.65 4.95
C SER A 218 9.24 7.65 3.68
N GLU A 219 8.33 8.62 3.58
CA GLU A 219 7.34 8.68 2.49
C GLU A 219 7.97 8.89 1.10
N ASN A 220 9.21 9.38 1.07
CA ASN A 220 10.00 9.59 -0.13
C ASN A 220 11.22 8.65 -0.23
N ALA A 221 11.21 7.54 0.50
CA ALA A 221 12.28 6.54 0.43
C ALA A 221 12.41 5.95 -0.98
N LYS A 222 13.66 5.69 -1.40
CA LYS A 222 13.92 4.91 -2.61
C LYS A 222 13.30 3.52 -2.46
N PRO A 223 12.65 2.99 -3.51
CA PRO A 223 12.07 1.67 -3.42
C PRO A 223 13.14 0.58 -3.34
N LEU A 224 12.78 -0.56 -2.78
CA LEU A 224 13.64 -1.73 -2.71
C LEU A 224 13.88 -2.34 -4.10
N VAL A 225 12.79 -2.43 -4.88
CA VAL A 225 12.80 -2.95 -6.25
C VAL A 225 11.84 -2.12 -7.09
N GLU A 226 12.27 -1.86 -8.33
CA GLU A 226 11.42 -1.35 -9.39
C GLU A 226 11.56 -2.27 -10.62
N PHE A 227 10.43 -2.62 -11.24
CA PHE A 227 10.41 -3.37 -12.48
C PHE A 227 9.17 -3.03 -13.31
N THR A 228 9.17 -3.42 -14.57
CA THR A 228 8.04 -3.27 -15.48
C THR A 228 7.44 -4.63 -15.78
N ALA A 229 6.14 -4.79 -15.53
CA ALA A 229 5.38 -5.95 -15.92
C ALA A 229 4.55 -5.63 -17.17
N HIS A 230 4.27 -6.65 -17.98
CA HIS A 230 3.43 -6.53 -19.17
C HIS A 230 2.21 -7.44 -19.05
N GLY A 231 1.05 -6.91 -19.42
CA GLY A 231 -0.21 -7.66 -19.38
C GLY A 231 -0.77 -7.82 -17.98
N GLU A 232 -1.42 -8.96 -17.75
CA GLU A 232 -2.09 -9.25 -16.49
C GLU A 232 -1.12 -9.64 -15.38
N VAL A 233 -1.16 -8.89 -14.27
CA VAL A 233 -0.32 -9.16 -13.11
C VAL A 233 -1.02 -8.74 -11.84
N ALA A 234 -0.78 -9.48 -10.76
CA ALA A 234 -1.15 -9.11 -9.41
C ALA A 234 0.08 -9.10 -8.50
N VAL A 235 0.13 -8.15 -7.58
CA VAL A 235 1.18 -8.06 -6.56
C VAL A 235 0.53 -7.77 -5.23
N ALA A 236 0.87 -8.52 -4.19
CA ALA A 236 0.45 -8.22 -2.83
C ALA A 236 1.66 -8.20 -1.90
N THR A 237 1.61 -7.36 -0.88
CA THR A 237 2.70 -7.26 0.10
C THR A 237 2.18 -7.34 1.53
N SER A 238 2.65 -8.35 2.26
CA SER A 238 2.44 -8.48 3.70
C SER A 238 3.67 -7.97 4.45
N GLY A 239 3.48 -7.21 5.53
CA GLY A 239 4.60 -6.66 6.31
C GLY A 239 4.31 -6.55 7.80
N THR A 240 5.34 -6.73 8.62
CA THR A 240 5.27 -6.70 10.09
C THR A 240 5.51 -5.30 10.69
N TYR A 241 6.00 -4.37 9.87
CA TYR A 241 6.59 -3.08 10.28
C TYR A 241 5.64 -2.02 10.88
N ARG A 242 4.36 -2.34 11.17
CA ARG A 242 3.38 -1.35 11.66
C ARG A 242 2.69 -1.68 12.97
N ARG A 243 2.88 -2.86 13.56
CA ARG A 243 2.17 -3.26 14.80
C ARG A 243 3.03 -4.22 15.63
N SER A 244 3.15 -3.99 16.93
CA SER A 244 3.79 -4.91 17.87
C SER A 244 2.97 -5.00 19.16
N LEU A 245 3.23 -6.03 19.96
CA LEU A 245 2.62 -6.23 21.26
C LEU A 245 3.70 -6.14 22.34
N GLN A 246 3.45 -5.35 23.38
CA GLN A 246 4.34 -5.21 24.52
C GLN A 246 3.95 -6.23 25.61
N ILE A 247 4.91 -7.02 26.08
CA ILE A 247 4.77 -7.98 27.20
C ILE A 247 5.87 -7.69 28.22
N GLY A 248 5.52 -6.96 29.28
CA GLY A 248 6.53 -6.41 30.18
C GLY A 248 7.49 -5.49 29.43
N GLU A 249 8.79 -5.80 29.45
CA GLU A 249 9.82 -5.06 28.71
C GLU A 249 10.04 -5.60 27.27
N ARG A 250 9.43 -6.74 26.90
CA ARG A 250 9.65 -7.39 25.62
C ARG A 250 8.60 -6.97 24.59
N GLU A 251 9.07 -6.59 23.41
CA GLU A 251 8.23 -6.40 22.21
C GLU A 251 8.11 -7.73 21.46
N VAL A 252 6.89 -8.08 21.05
CA VAL A 252 6.62 -9.27 20.23
C VAL A 252 5.84 -8.89 18.97
N SER A 253 6.09 -9.63 17.90
CA SER A 253 5.40 -9.45 16.61
C SER A 253 3.89 -9.63 16.74
N HIS A 254 3.15 -8.94 15.88
CA HIS A 254 1.70 -9.11 15.75
C HIS A 254 1.30 -10.25 14.80
N LEU A 255 2.27 -10.80 14.05
CA LEU A 255 2.09 -11.97 13.21
C LEU A 255 2.40 -13.23 14.02
N PHE A 256 1.58 -14.27 13.85
CA PHE A 256 1.68 -15.52 14.61
C PHE A 256 1.67 -16.71 13.67
N ASP A 257 2.41 -17.76 14.01
CA ASP A 257 2.35 -19.05 13.32
C ASP A 257 1.24 -19.91 13.93
N PRO A 258 0.15 -20.21 13.20
CA PRO A 258 -0.96 -21.01 13.73
C PRO A 258 -0.57 -22.43 14.15
N ARG A 259 0.55 -22.95 13.62
CA ARG A 259 1.05 -24.30 13.91
C ARG A 259 1.74 -24.40 15.27
N SER A 260 2.17 -23.26 15.84
CA SER A 260 2.85 -23.21 17.14
C SER A 260 2.21 -22.24 18.14
N ALA A 261 1.29 -21.38 17.66
CA ALA A 261 0.75 -20.22 18.38
C ALA A 261 1.85 -19.28 18.94
N LEU A 262 3.02 -19.22 18.28
CA LEU A 262 4.12 -18.32 18.63
C LEU A 262 4.18 -17.11 17.68
N PRO A 263 4.68 -15.94 18.15
CA PRO A 263 4.94 -14.80 17.29
C PRO A 263 6.03 -15.13 16.26
N VAL A 264 5.86 -14.60 15.06
CA VAL A 264 6.82 -14.71 13.95
C VAL A 264 7.69 -13.46 13.88
N GLY A 265 9.00 -13.63 13.98
CA GLY A 265 9.97 -12.52 13.99
C GLY A 265 10.87 -12.43 12.76
N HIS A 266 10.96 -13.49 11.94
CA HIS A 266 12.01 -13.64 10.93
C HIS A 266 11.76 -12.90 9.61
N THR A 267 10.57 -12.34 9.39
CA THR A 267 10.20 -11.64 8.15
C THR A 267 9.69 -10.21 8.44
N ILE A 268 10.33 -9.22 7.83
CA ILE A 268 9.90 -7.80 7.86
C ILE A 268 8.81 -7.56 6.82
N SER A 269 9.02 -8.05 5.59
CA SER A 269 8.03 -7.98 4.52
C SER A 269 8.16 -9.16 3.57
N ALA A 270 7.04 -9.51 2.96
CA ALA A 270 6.97 -10.47 1.88
C ALA A 270 6.04 -9.95 0.78
N SER A 271 6.57 -9.87 -0.43
CA SER A 271 5.84 -9.49 -1.64
C SER A 271 5.71 -10.72 -2.54
N VAL A 272 4.52 -10.94 -3.09
CA VAL A 272 4.24 -12.02 -4.04
C VAL A 272 3.68 -11.44 -5.32
N ILE A 273 4.20 -11.92 -6.46
CA ILE A 273 3.64 -11.72 -7.79
C ILE A 273 2.86 -12.99 -8.15
N ALA A 274 1.63 -12.85 -8.66
CA ALA A 274 0.81 -13.94 -9.16
C ALA A 274 -0.09 -13.47 -10.32
N ALA A 275 -0.83 -14.40 -10.93
CA ALA A 275 -1.79 -14.10 -11.99
C ALA A 275 -3.04 -13.34 -11.47
N ASP A 276 -3.44 -13.61 -10.22
CA ASP A 276 -4.60 -13.02 -9.57
C ASP A 276 -4.27 -12.53 -8.15
N ALA A 277 -5.00 -11.51 -7.71
CA ALA A 277 -4.70 -10.79 -6.47
C ALA A 277 -5.09 -11.58 -5.23
N ILE A 278 -6.16 -12.40 -5.26
CA ILE A 278 -6.50 -13.29 -4.14
C ILE A 278 -5.37 -14.30 -3.86
N THR A 279 -4.72 -14.83 -4.89
CA THR A 279 -3.56 -15.69 -4.74
C THR A 279 -2.37 -14.91 -4.19
N ALA A 280 -2.04 -13.75 -4.75
CA ALA A 280 -0.94 -12.93 -4.26
C ALA A 280 -1.10 -12.59 -2.75
N ASP A 281 -2.27 -12.13 -2.31
CA ASP A 281 -2.55 -11.71 -0.92
C ASP A 281 -2.40 -12.89 0.07
N ALA A 282 -2.98 -14.05 -0.30
CA ALA A 282 -2.91 -15.26 0.52
C ALA A 282 -1.49 -15.80 0.64
N LEU A 283 -0.77 -15.88 -0.48
CA LEU A 283 0.61 -16.37 -0.51
C LEU A 283 1.55 -15.44 0.23
N ALA A 284 1.42 -14.11 0.07
CA ALA A 284 2.22 -13.11 0.79
C ALA A 284 2.04 -13.24 2.31
N THR A 285 0.81 -13.43 2.77
CA THR A 285 0.53 -13.71 4.19
C THR A 285 1.18 -15.02 4.64
N THR A 286 1.06 -16.08 3.85
CA THR A 286 1.59 -17.41 4.18
C THR A 286 3.11 -17.40 4.31
N ILE A 287 3.83 -16.81 3.34
CA ILE A 287 5.30 -16.77 3.36
C ILE A 287 5.86 -15.78 4.38
N SER A 288 5.03 -14.87 4.90
CA SER A 288 5.40 -14.06 6.06
C SER A 288 5.48 -14.89 7.34
N VAL A 289 4.78 -16.04 7.39
CA VAL A 289 4.76 -16.97 8.54
C VAL A 289 5.82 -18.06 8.39
N LEU A 290 5.95 -18.64 7.19
CA LEU A 290 6.91 -19.73 6.93
C LEU A 290 8.36 -19.28 7.12
N PRO A 291 9.26 -20.15 7.62
CA PRO A 291 10.70 -19.90 7.56
C PRO A 291 11.14 -19.56 6.14
N THR A 292 12.05 -18.58 5.97
CA THR A 292 12.40 -18.02 4.66
C THR A 292 12.78 -19.07 3.60
N HIS A 293 13.53 -20.10 3.98
CA HIS A 293 13.92 -21.16 3.05
C HIS A 293 12.72 -22.04 2.60
N GLU A 294 11.82 -22.39 3.52
CA GLU A 294 10.58 -23.12 3.22
C GLU A 294 9.65 -22.26 2.35
N ALA A 295 9.54 -20.97 2.67
CA ALA A 295 8.75 -20.00 1.91
C ALA A 295 9.18 -19.94 0.44
N ILE A 296 10.49 -19.81 0.17
CA ILE A 296 11.02 -19.76 -1.19
C ILE A 296 10.74 -21.07 -1.93
N GLN A 297 11.03 -22.21 -1.32
CA GLN A 297 10.76 -23.52 -1.93
C GLN A 297 9.28 -23.72 -2.23
N TRP A 298 8.40 -23.27 -1.34
CA TRP A 298 6.96 -23.39 -1.50
C TRP A 298 6.41 -22.50 -2.62
N ILE A 299 7.00 -21.32 -2.85
CA ILE A 299 6.67 -20.45 -3.99
C ILE A 299 7.25 -20.98 -5.30
N ASP A 300 8.50 -21.44 -5.32
CA ASP A 300 9.14 -22.01 -6.52
C ASP A 300 8.38 -23.24 -7.05
N ALA A 301 7.66 -23.95 -6.18
CA ALA A 301 6.80 -25.07 -6.55
C ALA A 301 5.45 -24.66 -7.18
N LYS A 302 5.13 -23.36 -7.25
CA LYS A 302 3.87 -22.82 -7.78
C LYS A 302 4.10 -22.12 -9.11
N PRO A 303 3.68 -22.72 -10.24
CA PRO A 303 3.78 -22.08 -11.54
C PRO A 303 3.13 -20.70 -11.55
N GLY A 304 3.84 -19.71 -12.12
CA GLY A 304 3.34 -18.33 -12.23
C GLY A 304 3.34 -17.53 -10.92
N CYS A 305 3.93 -18.05 -9.84
CA CYS A 305 4.12 -17.32 -8.60
C CYS A 305 5.60 -16.99 -8.38
N GLU A 306 5.86 -15.78 -7.87
CA GLU A 306 7.21 -15.33 -7.54
C GLU A 306 7.17 -14.56 -6.23
N CYS A 307 8.26 -14.54 -5.47
CA CYS A 307 8.31 -13.80 -4.21
C CYS A 307 9.62 -13.06 -3.95
N LEU A 308 9.51 -12.00 -3.17
CA LEU A 308 10.62 -11.30 -2.53
C LEU A 308 10.34 -11.18 -1.04
N ILE A 309 11.28 -11.61 -0.21
CA ILE A 309 11.20 -11.57 1.24
C ILE A 309 12.33 -10.70 1.77
N VAL A 310 12.02 -9.77 2.67
CA VAL A 310 13.01 -9.06 3.48
C VAL A 310 12.98 -9.68 4.87
N ASP A 311 14.06 -10.32 5.28
CA ASP A 311 14.16 -10.94 6.60
C ASP A 311 14.41 -9.92 7.73
N GLU A 312 14.37 -10.38 8.97
CA GLU A 312 14.61 -9.57 10.18
C GLU A 312 15.97 -8.85 10.22
N LYS A 313 16.94 -9.31 9.42
CA LYS A 313 18.28 -8.72 9.29
C LYS A 313 18.36 -7.76 8.11
N GLY A 314 17.25 -7.53 7.41
CA GLY A 314 17.19 -6.70 6.21
C GLY A 314 17.72 -7.37 4.96
N LYS A 315 18.07 -8.67 5.02
CA LYS A 315 18.54 -9.40 3.84
C LYS A 315 17.37 -9.71 2.93
N VAL A 316 17.56 -9.43 1.64
CA VAL A 316 16.59 -9.72 0.58
C VAL A 316 16.79 -11.14 0.08
N HIS A 317 15.72 -11.93 0.08
CA HIS A 317 15.64 -13.27 -0.49
C HIS A 317 14.57 -13.32 -1.57
N ARG A 318 14.75 -14.19 -2.56
CA ARG A 318 13.94 -14.22 -3.79
C ARG A 318 13.69 -15.65 -4.23
N SER A 319 12.53 -15.88 -4.85
CA SER A 319 12.27 -17.08 -5.65
C SER A 319 13.19 -17.14 -6.87
N ALA A 320 13.42 -18.32 -7.42
CA ALA A 320 14.37 -18.54 -8.51
C ALA A 320 14.08 -17.69 -9.75
N ASN A 321 12.80 -17.41 -9.98
CA ASN A 321 12.33 -16.67 -11.15
C ASN A 321 12.15 -15.17 -10.91
N TRP A 322 12.55 -14.58 -9.78
CA TRP A 322 12.23 -13.18 -9.48
C TRP A 322 13.10 -12.12 -10.21
N PRO A 323 12.54 -11.06 -10.83
CA PRO A 323 11.17 -10.95 -11.36
C PRO A 323 11.13 -11.46 -12.82
N ALA A 324 10.28 -12.42 -13.15
CA ALA A 324 10.22 -13.06 -14.48
C ALA A 324 9.00 -12.64 -15.32
N ALA A 325 8.15 -11.73 -14.83
CA ALA A 325 7.06 -11.10 -15.60
C ALA A 325 7.60 -10.20 -16.75
N ASN A 326 8.20 -10.86 -17.75
CA ASN A 326 8.80 -10.52 -19.05
C ASN A 326 10.00 -9.53 -19.13
N PRO A 327 11.01 -9.85 -19.97
CA PRO A 327 12.36 -9.31 -19.89
C PRO A 327 12.49 -7.97 -20.65
N SER A 328 12.76 -6.91 -19.92
CA SER A 328 13.77 -5.94 -20.36
C SER A 328 14.89 -5.94 -19.33
N PRO A 329 16.17 -5.68 -19.70
CA PRO A 329 17.34 -5.89 -18.84
C PRO A 329 17.46 -4.95 -17.64
N ALA A 330 16.36 -4.36 -17.17
CA ALA A 330 16.35 -3.20 -16.29
C ALA A 330 15.62 -3.42 -14.95
N SER A 331 15.38 -4.66 -14.52
CA SER A 331 15.02 -4.89 -13.11
C SER A 331 16.23 -4.56 -12.23
N ARG A 332 16.31 -3.30 -11.80
CA ARG A 332 17.37 -2.84 -10.90
C ARG A 332 16.92 -3.11 -9.47
N LEU A 333 17.57 -4.07 -8.82
CA LEU A 333 17.66 -4.04 -7.38
C LEU A 333 18.41 -2.77 -7.00
N ILE A 334 17.72 -1.81 -6.39
CA ILE A 334 18.38 -0.67 -5.79
C ILE A 334 18.92 -1.19 -4.45
N ALA A 335 20.11 -1.81 -4.48
CA ALA A 335 20.71 -2.36 -3.27
C ALA A 335 20.82 -1.26 -2.20
N ALA A 336 20.10 -1.43 -1.09
CA ALA A 336 20.15 -0.53 0.05
C ALA A 336 20.99 -1.16 1.17
N ALA A 337 22.10 -0.49 1.48
CA ALA A 337 22.96 -0.77 2.63
C ALA A 337 22.22 -0.55 3.96
N ASP A 338 22.62 -1.31 4.99
CA ASP A 338 21.99 -1.47 6.32
C ASP A 338 22.29 -0.34 7.33
N ALA A 339 22.69 0.85 6.90
CA ALA A 339 22.94 1.97 7.82
C ALA A 339 21.72 2.90 7.95
N LYS A 340 21.51 3.50 9.14
CA LYS A 340 20.66 4.69 9.29
C LYS A 340 21.02 5.65 8.16
N GLN A 341 20.05 5.96 7.30
CA GLN A 341 20.32 6.66 6.06
C GLN A 341 20.86 8.05 6.40
N ALA A 342 22.10 8.33 6.03
CA ALA A 342 22.65 9.67 6.17
C ALA A 342 21.72 10.73 5.56
N GLY A 343 21.60 11.86 6.23
CA GLY A 343 20.62 12.88 5.89
C GLY A 343 19.92 13.50 7.09
N ILE A 344 18.84 14.20 6.79
CA ILE A 344 17.96 14.83 7.78
C ILE A 344 16.67 14.01 7.83
N HIS A 345 16.41 13.39 8.97
CA HIS A 345 15.16 12.70 9.26
C HIS A 345 14.18 13.65 9.92
N VAL A 346 12.92 13.64 9.49
CA VAL A 346 11.87 14.51 10.00
C VAL A 346 10.63 13.69 10.30
N TRP A 347 10.29 13.55 11.58
CA TRP A 347 9.06 12.89 12.03
C TRP A 347 7.99 13.92 12.31
N PHE A 348 6.75 13.65 11.92
CA PHE A 348 5.62 14.50 12.23
C PHE A 348 4.33 13.69 12.36
N LYS A 349 3.43 14.18 13.20
CA LYS A 349 2.13 13.57 13.45
C LYS A 349 1.02 14.44 12.90
N LEU A 350 0.08 13.84 12.19
CA LEU A 350 -1.20 14.46 11.86
C LEU A 350 -2.28 13.89 12.79
N GLU A 351 -3.13 14.76 13.34
CA GLU A 351 -4.26 14.34 14.17
C GLU A 351 -5.58 14.84 13.61
N ARG A 352 -6.65 14.14 13.97
CA ARG A 352 -8.01 14.60 13.69
C ARG A 352 -8.43 15.60 14.77
N PRO A 353 -8.71 16.87 14.44
CA PRO A 353 -9.26 17.81 15.40
C PRO A 353 -10.66 17.40 15.85
N SER A 354 -11.01 17.77 17.07
CA SER A 354 -12.36 17.60 17.63
C SER A 354 -13.39 18.49 16.91
N GLY A 355 -14.48 17.91 16.39
CA GLY A 355 -15.57 18.61 15.68
C GLY A 355 -16.05 17.89 14.41
N SER A 356 -17.17 18.31 13.80
CA SER A 356 -17.68 17.74 12.54
C SER A 356 -17.26 18.57 11.30
N SER A 357 -17.10 17.87 10.17
CA SER A 357 -16.33 18.21 8.95
C SER A 357 -14.79 18.17 9.12
N TYR A 358 -14.22 16.96 8.99
CA TYR A 358 -12.78 16.77 8.90
C TYR A 358 -12.37 16.67 7.44
N ARG A 359 -11.57 17.64 6.97
CA ARG A 359 -10.81 17.56 5.72
C ARG A 359 -9.35 17.24 6.06
N ARG A 360 -8.71 16.42 5.23
CA ARG A 360 -7.28 16.12 5.36
C ARG A 360 -6.48 17.37 5.00
N PRO A 361 -5.36 17.65 5.68
CA PRO A 361 -4.52 18.79 5.33
C PRO A 361 -3.73 18.48 4.04
N TYR A 362 -3.60 19.49 3.20
CA TYR A 362 -2.47 19.62 2.30
C TYR A 362 -1.20 19.78 3.12
N LEU A 363 -0.10 19.16 2.69
CA LEU A 363 1.17 19.18 3.42
C LEU A 363 2.34 19.41 2.46
N ALA A 364 3.30 20.23 2.86
CA ALA A 364 4.62 20.27 2.24
C ALA A 364 5.72 20.20 3.31
N VAL A 365 6.76 19.41 3.04
CA VAL A 365 7.98 19.33 3.85
C VAL A 365 9.18 19.58 2.94
N TRP A 366 9.90 20.68 3.18
CA TRP A 366 11.01 21.12 2.32
C TRP A 366 12.12 21.83 3.09
N LEU A 367 13.27 22.00 2.42
CA LEU A 367 14.40 22.80 2.89
C LEU A 367 14.51 24.10 2.10
N GLU A 368 14.81 25.18 2.82
CA GLU A 368 15.22 26.46 2.26
C GLU A 368 16.69 26.74 2.58
N ASP A 369 17.41 27.38 1.67
CA ASP A 369 18.73 27.95 1.98
C ASP A 369 18.63 29.19 2.89
N GLU A 370 19.76 29.85 3.16
CA GLU A 370 19.85 31.03 4.04
C GLU A 370 19.05 32.23 3.49
N ASP A 371 18.91 32.32 2.17
CA ASP A 371 18.13 33.37 1.47
C ASP A 371 16.63 33.04 1.40
N GLY A 372 16.23 31.83 1.81
CA GLY A 372 14.85 31.38 1.81
C GLY A 372 14.39 30.76 0.49
N PHE A 373 15.32 30.45 -0.43
CA PHE A 373 15.04 29.75 -1.68
C PHE A 373 14.87 28.24 -1.42
N PRO A 374 13.84 27.58 -1.99
CA PRO A 374 13.59 26.16 -1.74
C PRO A 374 14.60 25.28 -2.50
N VAL A 375 15.41 24.50 -1.77
CA VAL A 375 16.47 23.66 -2.36
C VAL A 375 16.07 22.20 -2.52
N LYS A 376 15.17 21.68 -1.67
CA LYS A 376 14.69 20.29 -1.73
C LYS A 376 13.28 20.18 -1.17
N THR A 377 12.35 19.61 -1.92
CA THR A 377 11.03 19.20 -1.38
C THR A 377 11.01 17.69 -1.19
N ALA A 378 10.85 17.23 0.06
CA ALA A 378 10.82 15.81 0.40
C ALA A 378 9.41 15.24 0.37
N VAL A 379 8.41 16.00 0.81
CA VAL A 379 7.00 15.58 0.83
C VAL A 379 6.13 16.68 0.27
N LEU A 380 5.21 16.32 -0.62
CA LEU A 380 4.18 17.21 -1.14
C LEU A 380 2.87 16.44 -1.23
N TRP A 381 1.93 16.72 -0.34
CA TRP A 381 0.60 16.12 -0.33
C TRP A 381 -0.45 17.17 -0.68
N MET A 382 -1.10 17.00 -1.83
CA MET A 382 -2.16 17.89 -2.26
C MET A 382 -3.17 17.21 -3.17
N GLN A 383 -4.36 17.80 -3.27
CA GLN A 383 -5.29 17.40 -4.31
C GLN A 383 -4.77 17.92 -5.65
N THR A 384 -4.27 17.03 -6.50
CA THR A 384 -3.74 17.36 -7.82
C THR A 384 -4.77 17.30 -8.94
N GLU A 385 -5.96 16.75 -8.69
CA GLU A 385 -6.93 16.46 -9.75
C GLU A 385 -8.36 16.99 -9.53
N GLN A 386 -8.99 17.15 -10.70
CA GLN A 386 -10.28 17.76 -11.08
C GLN A 386 -11.00 18.67 -10.06
N PRO A 387 -11.20 19.95 -10.44
CA PRO A 387 -10.87 20.59 -11.72
C PRO A 387 -9.39 21.01 -11.85
N GLY A 388 -8.45 20.36 -11.16
CA GLY A 388 -6.99 20.57 -11.28
C GLY A 388 -6.32 20.56 -9.91
N PRO A 389 -5.01 20.85 -9.82
CA PRO A 389 -4.35 21.01 -8.53
C PRO A 389 -5.04 22.15 -7.79
N ARG A 390 -5.87 21.79 -6.82
CA ARG A 390 -6.63 22.76 -6.03
C ARG A 390 -5.90 22.99 -4.72
N TRP A 391 -6.05 24.20 -4.19
CA TRP A 391 -5.58 24.55 -2.85
C TRP A 391 -4.07 24.40 -2.62
N HIS A 392 -3.27 24.14 -3.66
CA HIS A 392 -1.82 24.30 -3.60
C HIS A 392 -1.44 25.72 -3.16
N ARG A 393 -2.29 26.71 -3.48
CA ARG A 393 -2.15 28.11 -3.01
C ARG A 393 -2.33 28.26 -1.51
N ASP A 394 -3.00 27.31 -0.85
CA ASP A 394 -3.23 27.34 0.60
C ASP A 394 -1.96 26.92 1.33
N LEU A 395 -1.10 26.10 0.72
CA LEU A 395 0.33 25.98 1.08
C LEU A 395 1.06 27.25 0.63
N THR A 396 0.70 28.37 1.27
CA THR A 396 1.01 29.73 0.83
C THR A 396 2.51 29.96 0.63
N ARG A 397 3.35 29.50 1.56
CA ARG A 397 4.80 29.70 1.49
C ARG A 397 5.41 28.77 0.44
N TRP A 398 5.11 27.48 0.50
CA TRP A 398 5.62 26.51 -0.45
C TRP A 398 5.25 26.90 -1.88
N TYR A 399 4.00 27.27 -2.15
CA TYR A 399 3.55 27.66 -3.48
C TYR A 399 4.22 28.93 -4.02
N ARG A 400 4.44 29.93 -3.16
CA ARG A 400 5.18 31.13 -3.57
C ARG A 400 6.62 30.78 -3.93
N ASN A 401 7.26 29.92 -3.14
CA ASN A 401 8.63 29.51 -3.33
C ASN A 401 8.79 28.61 -4.57
N ASP A 402 7.88 27.65 -4.77
CA ASP A 402 7.87 26.77 -5.94
C ASP A 402 7.70 27.56 -7.25
N ARG A 403 6.92 28.65 -7.27
CA ARG A 403 6.84 29.52 -8.45
C ARG A 403 8.18 30.14 -8.83
N MET A 404 8.98 30.55 -7.86
CA MET A 404 10.33 31.08 -8.13
C MET A 404 11.27 29.98 -8.58
N ARG A 405 11.22 28.82 -7.92
CA ARG A 405 12.00 27.63 -8.27
C ARG A 405 11.72 27.13 -9.68
N LYS A 406 10.44 27.01 -10.09
CA LYS A 406 10.03 26.60 -11.44
C LYS A 406 10.69 27.45 -12.54
N ILE A 407 10.89 28.74 -12.29
CA ILE A 407 11.54 29.65 -13.24
C ILE A 407 13.04 29.32 -13.38
N VAL A 408 13.69 29.01 -12.26
CA VAL A 408 15.13 28.73 -12.18
C VAL A 408 15.46 27.31 -12.67
N GLU A 409 14.80 26.30 -12.10
CA GLU A 409 15.08 24.89 -12.34
C GLU A 409 14.34 24.32 -13.57
N LYS A 410 13.29 24.99 -14.06
CA LYS A 410 12.47 24.56 -15.22
C LYS A 410 11.87 23.15 -15.09
N THR A 411 11.67 22.67 -13.87
CA THR A 411 11.04 21.37 -13.55
C THR A 411 9.71 21.55 -12.84
N ASP A 412 8.75 20.63 -13.01
CA ASP A 412 7.47 20.66 -12.28
C ASP A 412 7.44 19.66 -11.11
N LEU A 413 7.60 20.16 -9.88
CA LEU A 413 7.54 19.33 -8.68
C LEU A 413 6.13 18.80 -8.38
N ILE A 414 5.08 19.50 -8.81
CA ILE A 414 3.71 19.01 -8.60
C ILE A 414 3.53 17.72 -9.41
N GLU A 415 4.03 17.66 -10.64
CA GLU A 415 3.98 16.43 -11.44
C GLU A 415 4.94 15.35 -10.91
N ALA A 416 6.11 15.74 -10.41
CA ALA A 416 7.17 14.80 -10.07
C ALA A 416 7.05 14.11 -8.69
N ILE A 417 6.56 14.81 -7.66
CA ILE A 417 6.66 14.34 -6.27
C ILE A 417 5.39 14.54 -5.44
N SER A 418 4.30 15.06 -6.04
CA SER A 418 3.05 15.19 -5.31
C SER A 418 2.36 13.84 -5.06
N GLY A 419 1.66 13.74 -3.95
CA GLY A 419 0.81 12.60 -3.61
C GLY A 419 -0.51 13.02 -2.98
N ALA A 420 -1.40 12.05 -2.76
CA ALA A 420 -2.66 12.26 -2.08
C ALA A 420 -2.48 12.80 -0.65
N THR A 421 -3.43 13.61 -0.18
CA THR A 421 -3.49 14.01 1.23
C THR A 421 -3.64 12.81 2.16
N ARG A 422 -2.83 12.74 3.21
CA ARG A 422 -2.85 11.66 4.21
C ARG A 422 -3.78 11.97 5.39
N GLY A 423 -4.27 10.91 6.04
CA GLY A 423 -5.13 10.99 7.22
C GLY A 423 -4.34 11.25 8.52
N PRO A 424 -4.99 11.11 9.69
CA PRO A 424 -4.29 11.10 10.98
C PRO A 424 -3.31 9.93 11.06
N GLY A 425 -2.12 10.19 11.58
CA GLY A 425 -1.05 9.20 11.65
C GLY A 425 0.29 9.81 12.01
N GLU A 426 1.30 8.96 12.14
CA GLU A 426 2.70 9.34 12.30
C GLU A 426 3.43 9.07 10.98
N TYR A 427 4.23 10.04 10.56
CA TYR A 427 4.89 10.06 9.25
C TYR A 427 6.35 10.46 9.39
N GLU A 428 7.16 10.06 8.41
CA GLU A 428 8.56 10.43 8.30
C GLU A 428 8.88 10.96 6.90
N ALA A 429 9.61 12.07 6.82
CA ALA A 429 10.27 12.57 5.62
C ALA A 429 11.78 12.44 5.79
N HIS A 430 12.49 12.16 4.70
CA HIS A 430 13.95 12.06 4.70
C HIS A 430 14.56 12.97 3.64
N PHE A 431 15.54 13.77 4.02
CA PHE A 431 16.39 14.50 3.10
C PHE A 431 17.74 13.80 3.01
N ASP A 432 18.06 13.27 1.83
CA ASP A 432 19.28 12.50 1.58
C ASP A 432 20.56 13.35 1.42
N GLY A 433 20.49 14.64 1.76
CA GLY A 433 21.59 15.57 1.59
C GLY A 433 21.76 16.08 0.16
N THR A 434 20.76 15.91 -0.71
CA THR A 434 20.78 16.44 -2.09
C THR A 434 19.67 17.46 -2.34
N ASP A 435 19.85 18.29 -3.38
CA ASP A 435 18.85 19.21 -3.90
C ASP A 435 17.81 18.51 -4.81
N ASN A 436 16.86 19.26 -5.39
CA ASN A 436 15.81 18.70 -6.26
C ASN A 436 16.37 18.05 -7.55
N SER A 437 17.58 18.42 -7.98
CA SER A 437 18.26 17.85 -9.14
C SER A 437 19.07 16.60 -8.78
N GLY A 438 19.24 16.33 -7.48
CA GLY A 438 20.04 15.22 -6.97
C GLY A 438 21.50 15.58 -6.70
N GLU A 439 21.86 16.86 -6.77
CA GLU A 439 23.21 17.33 -6.47
C GLU A 439 23.41 17.51 -4.95
N PRO A 440 24.61 17.24 -4.39
CA PRO A 440 24.86 17.38 -2.96
C PRO A 440 24.61 18.80 -2.43
N LEU A 441 23.92 18.91 -1.28
CA LEU A 441 23.72 20.17 -0.58
C LEU A 441 25.03 20.64 0.06
N PRO A 442 25.48 21.88 -0.20
CA PRO A 442 26.63 22.47 0.48
C PRO A 442 26.48 22.46 2.01
N THR A 443 27.58 22.31 2.74
CA THR A 443 27.56 22.55 4.20
C THR A 443 27.15 23.99 4.47
N GLY A 444 26.20 24.18 5.37
CA GLY A 444 25.66 25.51 5.63
C GLY A 444 24.38 25.48 6.44
N ARG A 445 23.81 26.67 6.61
CA ARG A 445 22.56 26.85 7.34
C ARG A 445 21.37 26.72 6.40
N TYR A 446 20.40 25.94 6.83
CA TYR A 446 19.13 25.73 6.13
C TYR A 446 17.95 26.00 7.06
N THR A 447 16.78 26.20 6.47
CA THR A 447 15.51 26.21 7.21
C THR A 447 14.68 25.00 6.79
N LEU A 448 14.42 24.11 7.75
CA LEU A 448 13.43 23.05 7.63
C LEU A 448 12.03 23.63 7.80
N CYS A 449 11.17 23.38 6.80
CA CYS A 449 9.79 23.86 6.75
C CYS A 449 8.82 22.69 6.69
N LEU A 450 7.82 22.69 7.58
CA LEU A 450 6.66 21.79 7.54
C LEU A 450 5.41 22.66 7.48
N GLU A 451 4.71 22.68 6.36
CA GLU A 451 3.52 23.50 6.12
C GLU A 451 2.30 22.62 5.93
N ALA A 452 1.23 22.90 6.67
CA ALA A 452 -0.04 22.21 6.58
C ALA A 452 -1.17 23.23 6.39
N ALA A 453 -2.07 22.93 5.45
CA ALA A 453 -3.23 23.77 5.16
C ALA A 453 -4.46 22.89 4.93
N ARG A 454 -5.62 23.27 5.46
CA ARG A 454 -6.84 22.49 5.34
C ARG A 454 -7.90 23.27 4.57
N GLU A 455 -8.61 22.59 3.66
CA GLU A 455 -9.74 23.18 2.92
C GLU A 455 -10.77 23.77 3.90
N ASN A 456 -11.01 25.09 3.79
CA ASN A 456 -11.87 25.86 4.71
C ASN A 456 -11.51 25.68 6.20
N GLY A 457 -10.27 25.30 6.49
CA GLY A 457 -9.77 24.98 7.82
C GLY A 457 -8.59 25.85 8.23
N THR A 458 -7.65 25.29 8.99
CA THR A 458 -6.51 26.07 9.49
C THR A 458 -5.30 25.96 8.57
N TYR A 459 -4.50 27.03 8.57
CA TYR A 459 -3.19 27.10 7.96
C TYR A 459 -2.13 27.22 9.05
N LYS A 460 -1.10 26.37 9.01
CA LYS A 460 0.01 26.37 9.96
C LYS A 460 1.33 25.99 9.29
N ILE A 461 2.42 26.54 9.82
CA ILE A 461 3.76 26.21 9.38
C ILE A 461 4.70 26.11 10.59
N ILE A 462 5.57 25.11 10.59
CA ILE A 462 6.72 24.99 11.48
C ILE A 462 7.95 25.33 10.67
N ARG A 463 8.81 26.21 11.20
CA ARG A 463 10.10 26.58 10.60
C ARG A 463 11.18 26.41 11.64
N GLN A 464 12.18 25.59 11.32
CA GLN A 464 13.33 25.33 12.19
C GLN A 464 14.61 25.60 11.42
N ARG A 465 15.49 26.44 11.96
CA ARG A 465 16.85 26.58 11.44
C ARG A 465 17.66 25.37 11.83
N ILE A 466 18.38 24.81 10.87
CA ILE A 466 19.26 23.66 11.05
C ILE A 466 20.60 23.98 10.37
N ASP A 467 21.68 23.44 10.94
CA ASP A 467 23.00 23.49 10.32
C ASP A 467 23.26 22.11 9.70
N TRP A 468 23.41 22.07 8.37
CA TRP A 468 23.72 20.87 7.61
C TRP A 468 25.22 20.77 7.38
N GLY A 469 25.82 19.62 7.71
CA GLY A 469 27.26 19.41 7.67
C GLY A 469 27.66 18.04 8.20
N THR A 470 28.79 17.98 8.89
CA THR A 470 29.36 16.73 9.44
C THR A 470 28.86 16.37 10.84
N ASP A 471 28.16 17.29 11.50
CA ASP A 471 27.76 17.09 12.88
C ASP A 471 26.47 16.27 12.99
N THR A 472 26.48 15.29 13.88
CA THR A 472 25.27 14.57 14.27
C THR A 472 24.43 15.46 15.17
N VAL A 473 23.16 15.63 14.81
CA VAL A 473 22.17 16.27 15.67
C VAL A 473 21.25 15.19 16.20
N GLU A 474 21.26 14.97 17.52
CA GLU A 474 20.33 14.05 18.18
C GLU A 474 18.88 14.47 17.98
N LYS A 475 17.96 13.50 18.13
CA LYS A 475 16.53 13.71 17.86
C LYS A 475 15.98 14.89 18.68
N THR A 476 15.69 15.99 18.00
CA THR A 476 15.29 17.26 18.58
C THR A 476 13.81 17.51 18.31
N GLN A 477 13.04 17.75 19.37
CA GLN A 477 11.60 18.04 19.29
C GLN A 477 11.36 19.46 18.79
N LEU A 478 10.39 19.61 17.89
CA LEU A 478 9.92 20.88 17.37
C LEU A 478 8.63 21.30 18.07
N LYS A 479 8.40 22.61 18.16
CA LYS A 479 7.14 23.14 18.66
C LYS A 479 6.02 22.84 17.65
N GLY A 480 5.13 21.93 18.00
CA GLY A 480 3.95 21.58 17.20
C GLY A 480 2.89 22.69 17.11
N ASN A 481 1.85 22.42 16.34
CA ASN A 481 0.68 23.28 16.13
C ASN A 481 -0.59 22.44 15.94
N ILE A 482 -1.73 23.08 15.66
CA ILE A 482 -3.04 22.38 15.56
C ILE A 482 -3.14 21.39 14.37
N GLU A 483 -2.41 21.61 13.28
CA GLU A 483 -2.37 20.69 12.14
C GLU A 483 -1.27 19.62 12.33
N ILE A 484 -0.15 20.00 12.95
CA ILE A 484 1.03 19.16 13.20
C ILE A 484 1.36 19.20 14.70
N PRO A 485 0.62 18.48 15.56
CA PRO A 485 0.77 18.57 17.03
C PRO A 485 2.13 18.09 17.54
N GLN A 486 2.78 17.18 16.82
CA GLN A 486 4.10 16.66 17.17
C GLN A 486 4.98 16.67 15.93
N ALA A 487 6.22 17.15 16.07
CA ALA A 487 7.24 17.06 15.04
C ALA A 487 8.63 17.01 15.69
N ALA A 488 9.57 16.33 15.04
CA ALA A 488 10.96 16.23 15.48
C ALA A 488 11.88 16.06 14.28
N TYR A 489 13.16 16.39 14.42
CA TYR A 489 14.16 16.11 13.41
C TYR A 489 15.44 15.52 14.02
N GLN A 490 16.21 14.81 13.20
CA GLN A 490 17.54 14.29 13.52
C GLN A 490 18.44 14.48 12.30
N ILE A 491 19.72 14.78 12.52
CA ILE A 491 20.71 14.82 11.44
C ILE A 491 21.70 13.70 11.67
N VAL A 492 21.79 12.80 10.70
CA VAL A 492 22.77 11.71 10.66
C VAL A 492 23.75 12.05 9.53
N PRO A 493 25.00 12.39 9.81
CA PRO A 493 25.95 12.76 8.77
C PRO A 493 26.26 11.56 7.86
N ALA A 494 26.64 11.84 6.62
CA ALA A 494 27.20 10.82 5.75
C ALA A 494 28.53 10.34 6.33
N VAL A 495 28.64 9.04 6.60
CA VAL A 495 29.93 8.43 6.94
C VAL A 495 30.84 8.65 5.73
N GLN A 496 31.92 9.43 5.93
CA GLN A 496 32.93 9.68 4.90
C GLN A 496 33.66 8.40 4.51
#